data_AF-A0A453HBZ2-F1
#
_entry.id   AF-A0A453HBZ2-F1
#
_cell.length_a   1.000
_cell.length_b   1.000
_cell.length_c   1.000
_cell.angle_alpha   90.00
_cell.angle_beta   90.00
_cell.angle_gamma   90.00
#
_symmetry.space_group_name_H-M   'P 1'
#
loop_
_entity.id
_entity.type
_entity.pdbx_description
1 polymer ?
#
loop_
_entity_poly.entity_id
_entity_poly.type
_entity_poly.pdbx_seq_one_letter_code
_entity_poly.pdbx_strand_id
1 'polypeptide(L)'
;ESINSTSFNPDVYMDVLVQQSNLEALLQRHVKMAAEIKNLDTDLQMLVYENYNKFISATDTIKRMKTNIAGMETNMEQLLSKITSVQSRSDTVNTSLFNKRENIEKLHRTRNLLRKVQFIYDLPTRLNKCIKAEAYADAVRFFTGAKPIFEAYGDTSFQDCKKASEEAMDLVIQQLQAKLYSDSEPIEARAEAVVLLKQLNFPVNNLKSNLLEKLEDCLLNLQTEPTQASVGDISKTFRAYLIIFPDSESRLIELAHALFTNRYETVRGALKERIPSTDLLAMLRGLWEDATAIDEVISEAALPAFSLETTRDIIKQHIATAFLHLQNEISGCSPPTQLAFICSFCTELIVPLD
;
A
#
# COMPACT_ATOMS: atom_id res chain seq x y z
N GLU A 1 59.44 99.26 -2.63
CA GLU A 1 59.19 97.92 -2.04
C GLU A 1 57.70 97.73 -1.79
N SER A 2 57.21 96.49 -1.73
CA SER A 2 55.82 96.22 -1.36
C SER A 2 55.61 96.52 0.13
N ILE A 3 54.57 97.29 0.46
CA ILE A 3 54.21 97.67 1.84
C ILE A 3 53.88 96.44 2.71
N ASN A 4 53.51 95.32 2.07
CA ASN A 4 53.18 94.06 2.74
C ASN A 4 54.41 93.16 3.00
N SER A 5 55.62 93.62 2.70
CA SER A 5 56.84 92.85 2.99
C SER A 5 57.19 92.93 4.47
N THR A 6 57.70 91.84 5.04
CA THR A 6 58.24 91.79 6.41
C THR A 6 59.48 92.66 6.59
N SER A 7 60.12 93.10 5.49
CA SER A 7 61.27 93.99 5.47
C SER A 7 60.93 95.46 5.23
N PHE A 8 59.65 95.83 5.18
CA PHE A 8 59.22 97.19 4.88
C PHE A 8 59.70 98.18 5.95
N ASN A 9 60.42 99.22 5.53
CA ASN A 9 60.85 100.32 6.40
C ASN A 9 59.94 101.56 6.16
N PRO A 10 59.08 101.93 7.13
CA PRO A 10 58.16 103.05 6.99
C PRO A 10 58.86 104.40 6.80
N ASP A 11 59.99 104.61 7.47
CA ASP A 11 60.71 105.88 7.46
C ASP A 11 61.33 106.14 6.09
N VAL A 12 62.01 105.15 5.53
CA VAL A 12 62.60 105.22 4.17
C VAL A 12 61.51 105.38 3.11
N TYR A 13 60.38 104.68 3.27
CA TYR A 13 59.24 104.83 2.37
C TYR A 13 58.62 106.23 2.45
N MET A 14 58.50 106.80 3.65
CA MET A 14 57.91 108.13 3.84
C MET A 14 58.83 109.23 3.31
N ASP A 15 60.14 109.13 3.55
CA ASP A 15 61.13 110.09 3.02
C ASP A 15 61.08 110.15 1.48
N VAL A 16 61.04 108.99 0.83
CA VAL A 16 60.92 108.88 -0.63
C VAL A 16 59.57 109.44 -1.11
N LEU A 17 58.48 109.12 -0.41
CA LEU A 17 57.13 109.55 -0.78
C LEU A 17 56.97 111.09 -0.72
N VAL A 18 57.51 111.73 0.31
CA VAL A 18 57.47 113.19 0.51
C VAL A 18 58.32 113.91 -0.53
N GLN A 19 59.49 113.38 -0.90
CA GLN A 19 60.36 113.99 -1.90
C GLN A 19 59.81 113.87 -3.34
N GLN A 20 59.08 112.81 -3.65
CA GLN A 20 58.66 112.49 -5.02
C GLN A 20 57.21 112.87 -5.36
N SER A 21 56.39 113.22 -4.36
CA SER A 21 54.95 113.48 -4.55
C SER A 21 54.61 114.95 -4.29
N ASN A 22 53.63 115.48 -5.03
CA ASN A 22 53.04 116.77 -4.69
C ASN A 22 51.99 116.62 -3.56
N LEU A 23 51.58 117.73 -2.96
CA LEU A 23 50.67 117.74 -1.81
C LEU A 23 49.33 117.04 -2.09
N GLU A 24 48.78 117.21 -3.30
CA GLU A 24 47.52 116.58 -3.70
C GLU A 24 47.64 115.05 -3.73
N ALA A 25 48.74 114.53 -4.30
CA ALA A 25 49.01 113.09 -4.30
C ALA A 25 49.21 112.53 -2.88
N LEU A 26 49.85 113.30 -2.00
CA LEU A 26 50.03 112.90 -0.59
C LEU A 26 48.70 112.87 0.17
N LEU A 27 47.83 113.87 -0.05
CA LEU A 27 46.48 113.90 0.52
C LEU A 27 45.63 112.73 0.03
N GLN A 28 45.65 112.43 -1.27
CA GLN A 28 44.96 111.27 -1.83
C GLN A 28 45.49 109.96 -1.24
N ARG A 29 46.81 109.84 -1.02
CA ARG A 29 47.40 108.65 -0.40
C ARG A 29 46.98 108.50 1.07
N HIS A 30 46.91 109.59 1.82
CA HIS A 30 46.39 109.60 3.19
C HIS A 30 44.92 109.16 3.24
N VAL A 31 44.06 109.72 2.39
CA VAL A 31 42.65 109.32 2.31
C VAL A 31 42.51 107.84 1.96
N LYS A 32 43.29 107.36 0.98
CA LYS A 32 43.30 105.94 0.61
C LYS A 32 43.75 105.05 1.77
N MET A 33 44.80 105.44 2.49
CA MET A 33 45.30 104.69 3.65
C MET A 33 44.28 104.67 4.79
N ALA A 34 43.62 105.79 5.09
CA ALA A 34 42.56 105.85 6.09
C ALA A 34 41.37 104.94 5.73
N ALA A 35 41.01 104.86 4.43
CA ALA A 35 40.01 103.92 3.95
C ALA A 35 40.48 102.45 4.08
N GLU A 36 41.73 102.15 3.72
CA GLU A 36 42.32 100.81 3.88
C GLU A 36 42.34 100.36 5.35
N ILE A 37 42.72 101.24 6.29
CA ILE A 37 42.69 100.96 7.73
C ILE A 37 41.28 100.62 8.20
N LYS A 38 40.27 101.41 7.80
CA LYS A 38 38.88 101.17 8.18
C LYS A 38 38.35 99.85 7.62
N ASN A 39 38.71 99.52 6.38
CA ASN A 39 38.32 98.25 5.76
C ASN A 39 38.96 97.07 6.49
N LEU A 40 40.25 97.13 6.81
CA LEU A 40 40.93 96.08 7.56
C LEU A 40 40.34 95.86 8.96
N ASP A 41 39.96 96.93 9.67
CA ASP A 41 39.27 96.81 10.96
C ASP A 41 37.90 96.12 10.80
N THR A 42 37.16 96.47 9.76
CA THR A 42 35.87 95.82 9.43
C THR A 42 36.07 94.34 9.10
N ASP A 43 37.10 94.00 8.32
CA ASP A 43 37.44 92.62 7.96
C ASP A 43 37.88 91.81 9.17
N LEU A 44 38.66 92.39 10.08
CA LEU A 44 39.06 91.75 11.34
C LEU A 44 37.84 91.45 12.21
N GLN A 45 36.94 92.43 12.37
CA GLN A 45 35.69 92.23 13.10
C GLN A 45 34.86 91.11 12.47
N MET A 46 34.69 91.12 11.15
CA MET A 46 33.96 90.07 10.41
C MET A 46 34.59 88.69 10.63
N LEU A 47 35.92 88.58 10.57
CA LEU A 47 36.63 87.33 10.82
C LEU A 47 36.39 86.80 12.23
N VAL A 48 36.42 87.68 13.24
CA VAL A 48 36.13 87.30 14.63
C VAL A 48 34.70 86.82 14.76
N TYR A 49 33.71 87.53 14.20
CA TYR A 49 32.31 87.11 14.24
C TYR A 49 32.07 85.77 13.55
N GLU A 50 32.63 85.57 12.36
CA GLU A 50 32.49 84.32 11.61
C GLU A 50 33.14 83.14 12.34
N ASN A 51 34.32 83.35 12.94
CA ASN A 51 35.03 82.28 13.62
C ASN A 51 34.45 82.01 15.01
N TYR A 52 34.04 83.03 15.76
CA TYR A 52 33.50 82.87 17.11
C TYR A 52 32.23 82.02 17.12
N ASN A 53 31.34 82.25 16.16
CA ASN A 53 30.13 81.41 16.00
C ASN A 53 30.47 79.95 15.66
N LYS A 54 31.48 79.73 14.81
CA LYS A 54 31.96 78.38 14.47
C LYS A 54 32.57 77.68 15.69
N PHE A 55 33.35 78.39 16.50
CA PHE A 55 33.93 77.85 17.73
C PHE A 55 32.87 77.47 18.76
N ILE A 56 31.91 78.35 19.03
CA ILE A 56 30.80 78.03 19.95
C ILE A 56 30.04 76.80 19.45
N SER A 57 29.69 76.76 18.16
CA SER A 57 28.96 75.64 17.58
C SER A 57 29.74 74.32 17.66
N ALA A 58 31.06 74.36 17.43
CA ALA A 58 31.94 73.22 17.57
C ALA A 58 31.99 72.74 19.04
N THR A 59 32.16 73.67 19.99
CA THR A 59 32.16 73.37 21.42
C THR A 59 30.84 72.77 21.90
N ASP A 60 29.70 73.33 21.49
CA ASP A 60 28.38 72.79 21.82
C ASP A 60 28.16 71.40 21.23
N THR A 61 28.64 71.16 20.01
CA THR A 61 28.58 69.85 19.37
C THR A 61 29.42 68.82 20.13
N ILE A 62 30.64 69.16 20.54
CA ILE A 62 31.49 68.29 21.38
C ILE A 62 30.79 68.00 22.72
N LYS A 63 30.16 69.01 23.33
CA LYS A 63 29.44 68.85 24.59
C LYS A 63 28.25 67.89 24.44
N ARG A 64 27.45 68.06 23.38
CA ARG A 64 26.33 67.12 23.06
C ARG A 64 26.85 65.71 22.79
N MET A 65 27.92 65.57 22.02
CA MET A 65 28.54 64.27 21.74
C MET A 65 28.97 63.58 23.04
N LYS A 66 29.63 64.30 23.95
CA LYS A 66 30.05 63.77 25.26
C LYS A 66 28.86 63.26 26.09
N THR A 67 27.79 64.05 26.20
CA THR A 67 26.60 63.65 26.97
C THR A 67 25.91 62.43 26.37
N ASN A 68 25.81 62.36 25.04
CA ASN A 68 25.19 61.22 24.35
C ASN A 68 26.02 59.94 24.51
N ILE A 69 27.36 60.02 24.38
CA ILE A 69 28.25 58.87 24.57
C ILE A 69 28.17 58.33 26.00
N ALA A 70 28.20 59.22 27.00
CA ALA A 70 28.04 58.82 28.40
C ALA A 70 26.67 58.17 28.66
N GLY A 71 25.60 58.71 28.05
CA GLY A 71 24.27 58.09 28.13
C GLY A 71 24.22 56.70 27.46
N MET A 72 24.90 56.52 26.35
CA MET A 72 24.95 55.25 25.62
C MET A 72 25.62 54.14 26.42
N GLU A 73 26.72 54.43 27.12
CA GLU A 73 27.41 53.47 27.98
C GLU A 73 26.48 52.93 29.08
N THR A 74 25.80 53.82 29.80
CA THR A 74 24.84 53.42 30.84
C THR A 74 23.66 52.62 30.28
N ASN A 75 23.16 52.96 29.09
CA ASN A 75 22.09 52.22 28.43
C ASN A 75 22.56 50.80 28.02
N MET A 76 23.81 50.66 27.57
CA MET A 76 24.38 49.38 27.18
C MET A 76 24.58 48.46 28.38
N GLU A 77 25.04 48.99 29.52
CA GLU A 77 25.14 48.23 30.77
C GLU A 77 23.76 47.75 31.27
N GLN A 78 22.76 48.63 31.23
CA GLN A 78 21.38 48.25 31.57
C GLN A 78 20.83 47.17 30.63
N LEU A 79 21.14 47.25 29.33
CA LEU A 79 20.74 46.25 28.35
C LEU A 79 21.40 44.89 28.64
N LEU A 80 22.71 44.88 28.91
CA LEU A 80 23.45 43.65 29.24
C LEU A 80 22.91 42.99 30.51
N SER A 81 22.60 43.80 31.53
CA SER A 81 21.95 43.32 32.76
C SER A 81 20.58 42.69 32.48
N LYS A 82 19.73 43.35 31.68
CA LYS A 82 18.41 42.81 31.28
C LYS A 82 18.54 41.51 30.48
N ILE A 83 19.45 41.44 29.52
CA ILE A 83 19.71 40.23 28.72
C ILE A 83 20.14 39.08 29.63
N THR A 84 21.07 39.33 30.56
CA THR A 84 21.55 38.32 31.51
C THR A 84 20.43 37.84 32.44
N SER A 85 19.55 38.75 32.88
CA SER A 85 18.36 38.41 33.68
C SER A 85 17.34 37.58 32.89
N VAL A 86 17.10 37.92 31.61
CA VAL A 86 16.22 37.14 30.73
C VAL A 86 16.80 35.76 30.48
N GLN A 87 18.11 35.66 30.21
CA GLN A 87 18.81 34.40 29.98
C GLN A 87 18.70 33.47 31.20
N SER A 88 19.05 33.95 32.40
CA SER A 88 19.00 33.12 33.62
C SER A 88 17.58 32.64 33.94
N ARG A 89 16.58 33.51 33.73
CA ARG A 89 15.17 33.14 33.91
C ARG A 89 14.69 32.16 32.85
N SER A 90 15.15 32.30 31.60
CA SER A 90 14.90 31.35 30.51
C SER A 90 15.50 29.98 30.83
N ASP A 91 16.75 29.93 31.30
CA ASP A 91 17.43 28.69 31.66
C ASP A 91 16.73 27.97 32.82
N THR A 92 16.23 28.73 33.79
CA THR A 92 15.42 28.20 34.90
C THR A 92 14.11 27.58 34.39
N VAL A 93 13.39 28.28 33.52
CA VAL A 93 12.15 27.78 32.90
C VAL A 93 12.44 26.54 32.06
N ASN A 94 13.49 26.58 31.24
CA ASN A 94 13.87 25.47 30.36
C ASN A 94 14.23 24.22 31.18
N THR A 95 15.01 24.37 32.25
CA THR A 95 15.35 23.27 33.15
C THR A 95 14.10 22.68 33.83
N SER A 96 13.17 23.53 34.28
CA SER A 96 11.90 23.07 34.86
C SER A 96 11.03 22.32 33.84
N LEU A 97 10.92 22.84 32.61
CA LEU A 97 10.16 22.21 31.54
C LEU A 97 10.80 20.91 31.06
N PHE A 98 12.13 20.82 31.03
CA PHE A 98 12.85 19.60 30.68
C PHE A 98 12.47 18.44 31.62
N ASN A 99 12.53 18.67 32.93
CA ASN A 99 12.13 17.67 33.93
C ASN A 99 10.67 17.24 33.76
N LYS A 100 9.76 18.19 33.47
CA LYS A 100 8.35 17.87 33.20
C LYS A 100 8.18 17.05 31.92
N ARG A 101 8.90 17.37 30.84
CA ARG A 101 8.88 16.61 29.58
C ARG A 101 9.38 15.18 29.80
N GLU A 102 10.46 15.00 30.53
CA GLU A 102 10.98 13.66 30.86
C GLU A 102 9.96 12.83 31.65
N ASN A 103 9.30 13.43 32.64
CA ASN A 103 8.24 12.75 33.41
C ASN A 103 7.03 12.40 32.53
N ILE A 104 6.63 13.28 31.61
CA ILE A 104 5.56 13.01 30.63
C ILE A 104 5.95 11.84 29.73
N GLU A 105 7.20 11.78 29.24
CA GLU A 105 7.67 10.66 28.43
C GLU A 105 7.66 9.35 29.21
N LYS A 106 8.14 9.34 30.47
CA LYS A 106 8.07 8.16 31.35
C LYS A 106 6.63 7.70 31.51
N LEU A 107 5.71 8.61 31.81
CA LEU A 107 4.29 8.30 31.97
C LEU A 107 3.65 7.79 30.66
N HIS A 108 4.05 8.35 29.52
CA HIS A 108 3.57 7.92 28.20
C HIS A 108 4.05 6.49 27.87
N ARG A 109 5.32 6.16 28.17
CA ARG A 109 5.85 4.79 28.04
C ARG A 109 5.05 3.81 28.90
N THR A 110 4.81 4.15 30.18
CA THR A 110 4.00 3.34 31.09
C THR A 110 2.56 3.18 30.60
N ARG A 111 1.91 4.26 30.16
CA ARG A 111 0.55 4.22 29.60
C ARG A 111 0.47 3.36 28.35
N ASN A 112 1.48 3.41 27.48
CA ASN A 112 1.52 2.57 26.28
C ASN A 112 1.70 1.11 26.63
N LEU A 113 2.53 0.79 27.61
CA LEU A 113 2.67 -0.58 28.11
C LEU A 113 1.35 -1.07 28.72
N LEU A 114 0.72 -0.26 29.58
CA LEU A 114 -0.59 -0.57 30.18
C LEU A 114 -1.66 -0.80 29.11
N ARG A 115 -1.69 -0.02 28.03
CA ARG A 115 -2.62 -0.24 26.91
C ARG A 115 -2.37 -1.57 26.19
N LYS A 116 -1.11 -1.94 25.98
CA LYS A 116 -0.77 -3.25 25.38
C LYS A 116 -1.18 -4.40 26.30
N VAL A 117 -0.89 -4.29 27.60
CA VAL A 117 -1.31 -5.27 28.61
C VAL A 117 -2.83 -5.37 28.69
N GLN A 118 -3.53 -4.24 28.71
CA GLN A 118 -4.99 -4.18 28.69
C GLN A 118 -5.57 -4.84 27.44
N PHE A 119 -4.96 -4.64 26.27
CA PHE A 119 -5.39 -5.31 25.05
C PHE A 119 -5.32 -6.84 25.18
N ILE A 120 -4.28 -7.38 25.82
CA ILE A 120 -4.13 -8.83 26.04
C ILE A 120 -5.17 -9.36 27.03
N TYR A 121 -5.43 -8.65 28.12
CA TYR A 121 -6.49 -9.02 29.07
C TYR A 121 -7.90 -8.92 28.46
N ASP A 122 -8.14 -7.93 27.60
CA ASP A 122 -9.42 -7.77 26.92
C ASP A 122 -9.58 -8.77 25.76
N LEU A 123 -8.50 -9.41 25.28
CA LEU A 123 -8.51 -10.22 24.07
C LEU A 123 -9.57 -11.33 24.10
N PRO A 124 -9.71 -12.16 25.15
CA PRO A 124 -10.74 -13.21 25.18
C PRO A 124 -12.15 -12.63 25.06
N THR A 125 -12.42 -11.49 25.69
CA THR A 125 -13.74 -10.84 25.61
C THR A 125 -14.01 -10.26 24.23
N ARG A 126 -12.97 -9.75 23.54
CA ARG A 126 -13.05 -9.25 22.16
C ARG A 126 -13.26 -10.39 21.16
N LEU A 127 -12.54 -11.49 21.31
CA LEU A 127 -12.73 -12.69 20.49
C LEU A 127 -14.16 -13.23 20.63
N ASN A 128 -14.67 -13.33 21.86
CA ASN A 128 -16.05 -13.74 22.10
C ASN A 128 -17.09 -12.79 21.48
N LYS A 129 -16.80 -11.49 21.38
CA LYS A 129 -17.66 -10.54 20.66
C LYS A 129 -17.60 -10.75 19.15
N CYS A 130 -16.41 -10.98 18.59
CA CYS A 130 -16.24 -11.29 17.17
C CYS A 130 -16.95 -12.59 16.78
N ILE A 131 -16.91 -13.63 17.63
CA ILE A 131 -17.65 -14.87 17.45
C ILE A 131 -19.16 -14.61 17.38
N LYS A 132 -19.69 -13.80 18.29
CA LYS A 132 -21.14 -13.45 18.31
C LYS A 132 -21.58 -12.60 17.12
N ALA A 133 -20.68 -11.81 16.56
CA ALA A 133 -20.94 -10.93 15.42
C ALA A 133 -20.58 -11.58 14.07
N GLU A 134 -20.12 -12.84 14.07
CA GLU A 134 -19.60 -13.57 12.89
C GLU A 134 -18.45 -12.86 12.15
N ALA A 135 -17.77 -11.93 12.82
CA ALA A 135 -16.64 -11.17 12.27
C ALA A 135 -15.33 -11.95 12.45
N TYR A 136 -15.20 -13.08 11.76
CA TYR A 136 -14.07 -14.01 11.91
C TYR A 136 -12.73 -13.42 11.46
N ALA A 137 -12.72 -12.58 10.44
CA ALA A 137 -11.49 -11.93 9.95
C ALA A 137 -10.84 -11.04 11.03
N ASP A 138 -11.65 -10.28 11.77
CA ASP A 138 -11.17 -9.45 12.87
C ASP A 138 -10.67 -10.30 14.05
N ALA A 139 -11.35 -11.43 14.35
CA ALA A 139 -10.93 -12.36 15.39
C ALA A 139 -9.52 -12.92 15.11
N VAL A 140 -9.31 -13.41 13.88
CA VAL A 140 -8.01 -13.94 13.43
C VAL A 140 -6.95 -12.85 13.49
N ARG A 141 -7.24 -11.63 13.02
CA ARG A 141 -6.28 -10.52 13.07
C ARG A 141 -5.88 -10.16 14.50
N PHE A 142 -6.83 -10.07 15.42
CA PHE A 142 -6.53 -9.77 16.83
C PHE A 142 -5.71 -10.86 17.49
N PHE A 143 -5.99 -12.13 17.20
CA PHE A 143 -5.24 -13.25 17.75
C PHE A 143 -3.83 -13.36 17.17
N THR A 144 -3.68 -13.25 15.85
CA THR A 144 -2.36 -13.26 15.20
C THR A 144 -1.48 -12.11 15.68
N GLY A 145 -2.05 -10.92 15.92
CA GLY A 145 -1.32 -9.80 16.51
C GLY A 145 -0.91 -10.01 17.98
N ALA A 146 -1.65 -10.82 18.74
CA ALA A 146 -1.36 -11.15 20.13
C ALA A 146 -0.43 -12.37 20.29
N LYS A 147 -0.37 -13.25 19.29
CA LYS A 147 0.41 -14.49 19.30
C LYS A 147 1.88 -14.33 19.74
N PRO A 148 2.66 -13.35 19.26
CA PRO A 148 4.04 -13.18 19.71
C PRO A 148 4.15 -12.85 21.21
N ILE A 149 3.15 -12.19 21.78
CA ILE A 149 3.10 -11.86 23.21
C ILE A 149 2.76 -13.11 24.03
N PHE A 150 1.87 -13.96 23.52
CA PHE A 150 1.58 -15.25 24.15
C PHE A 150 2.73 -16.25 24.04
N GLU A 151 3.53 -16.20 22.97
CA GLU A 151 4.74 -17.01 22.85
C GLU A 151 5.82 -16.56 23.85
N ALA A 152 5.97 -15.25 24.09
CA ALA A 152 6.98 -14.72 25.00
C ALA A 152 6.56 -14.75 26.49
N TYR A 153 5.29 -14.49 26.80
CA TYR A 153 4.80 -14.26 28.16
C TYR A 153 3.52 -15.06 28.50
N GLY A 154 3.03 -15.88 27.57
CA GLY A 154 1.78 -16.62 27.77
C GLY A 154 1.86 -17.67 28.85
N ASP A 155 3.02 -18.30 29.07
CA ASP A 155 3.16 -19.36 30.09
C ASP A 155 3.44 -18.81 31.50
N THR A 156 3.44 -17.48 31.66
CA THR A 156 3.66 -16.81 32.94
C THR A 156 2.47 -15.92 33.29
N SER A 157 2.58 -14.61 33.07
CA SER A 157 1.58 -13.63 33.52
C SER A 157 0.25 -13.68 32.76
N PHE A 158 0.21 -14.27 31.56
CA PHE A 158 -0.97 -14.28 30.69
C PHE A 158 -1.57 -15.68 30.47
N GLN A 159 -1.30 -16.65 31.34
CA GLN A 159 -1.72 -18.05 31.13
C GLN A 159 -3.24 -18.21 30.97
N ASP A 160 -4.02 -17.61 31.86
CA ASP A 160 -5.48 -17.68 31.77
C ASP A 160 -6.02 -16.98 30.51
N CYS A 161 -5.41 -15.85 30.13
CA CYS A 161 -5.79 -15.11 28.92
C CYS A 161 -5.42 -15.87 27.65
N LYS A 162 -4.26 -16.52 27.63
CA LYS A 162 -3.82 -17.38 26.52
C LYS A 162 -4.79 -18.54 26.36
N LYS A 163 -5.05 -19.29 27.44
CA LYS A 163 -5.98 -20.43 27.42
C LYS A 163 -7.39 -20.02 26.96
N ALA A 164 -7.96 -18.95 27.54
CA ALA A 164 -9.29 -18.48 27.13
C ALA A 164 -9.32 -17.94 25.69
N SER A 165 -8.22 -17.38 25.19
CA SER A 165 -8.12 -16.91 23.80
C SER A 165 -7.96 -18.08 22.81
N GLU A 166 -7.20 -19.12 23.19
CA GLU A 166 -7.05 -20.36 22.42
C GLU A 166 -8.39 -21.12 22.36
N GLU A 167 -9.10 -21.28 23.48
CA GLU A 167 -10.44 -21.88 23.51
C GLU A 167 -11.44 -21.10 22.63
N ALA A 168 -11.40 -19.76 22.67
CA ALA A 168 -12.22 -18.93 21.79
C ALA A 168 -11.82 -19.10 20.31
N MET A 169 -10.52 -19.26 20.02
CA MET A 169 -10.05 -19.49 18.66
C MET A 169 -10.40 -20.89 18.15
N ASP A 170 -10.41 -21.91 19.01
CA ASP A 170 -10.88 -23.26 18.67
C ASP A 170 -12.36 -23.25 18.26
N LEU A 171 -13.19 -22.46 18.95
CA LEU A 171 -14.58 -22.23 18.55
C LEU A 171 -14.68 -21.51 17.19
N VAL A 172 -13.83 -20.52 16.93
CA VAL A 172 -13.75 -19.86 15.61
C VAL A 172 -13.39 -20.88 14.54
N ILE A 173 -12.40 -21.75 14.78
CA ILE A 173 -12.00 -22.80 13.84
C ILE A 173 -13.17 -23.76 13.58
N GLN A 174 -13.88 -24.20 14.62
CA GLN A 174 -15.06 -25.06 14.47
C GLN A 174 -16.17 -24.40 13.65
N GLN A 175 -16.43 -23.10 13.88
CA GLN A 175 -17.44 -22.36 13.12
C GLN A 175 -17.01 -22.11 11.66
N LEU A 176 -15.74 -21.81 11.41
CA LEU A 176 -15.20 -21.68 10.05
C LEU A 176 -15.25 -23.02 9.31
N GLN A 177 -14.95 -24.13 9.98
CA GLN A 177 -15.14 -25.47 9.44
C GLN A 177 -16.62 -25.75 9.13
N ALA A 178 -17.54 -25.43 10.04
CA ALA A 178 -18.97 -25.59 9.80
C ALA A 178 -19.45 -24.76 8.59
N LYS A 179 -18.97 -23.52 8.43
CA LYS A 179 -19.28 -22.68 7.26
C LYS A 179 -18.69 -23.24 5.96
N LEU A 180 -17.52 -23.88 6.03
CA LEU A 180 -16.91 -24.53 4.87
C LEU A 180 -17.71 -25.75 4.39
N TYR A 181 -18.30 -26.51 5.31
CA TYR A 181 -19.08 -27.72 5.00
C TYR A 181 -20.58 -27.47 4.80
N SER A 182 -21.07 -26.25 5.01
CA SER A 182 -22.49 -25.93 4.88
C SER A 182 -22.83 -25.58 3.43
N ASP A 183 -23.68 -26.39 2.79
CA ASP A 183 -24.08 -26.19 1.39
C ASP A 183 -24.88 -24.91 1.12
N SER A 184 -25.35 -24.24 2.18
CA SER A 184 -26.12 -22.99 2.10
C SER A 184 -25.26 -21.72 2.00
N GLU A 185 -23.96 -21.77 2.30
CA GLU A 185 -23.10 -20.58 2.34
C GLU A 185 -22.53 -20.23 0.96
N PRO A 186 -22.40 -18.94 0.60
CA PRO A 186 -21.87 -18.53 -0.70
C PRO A 186 -20.39 -18.89 -0.85
N ILE A 187 -19.95 -19.09 -2.10
CA ILE A 187 -18.60 -19.56 -2.46
C ILE A 187 -17.52 -18.60 -1.91
N GLU A 188 -17.81 -17.31 -1.87
CA GLU A 188 -16.93 -16.26 -1.34
C GLU A 188 -16.71 -16.40 0.16
N ALA A 189 -17.76 -16.72 0.94
CA ALA A 189 -17.66 -16.92 2.39
C ALA A 189 -16.87 -18.21 2.72
N ARG A 190 -16.98 -19.24 1.88
CA ARG A 190 -16.18 -20.47 1.99
C ARG A 190 -14.70 -20.21 1.67
N ALA A 191 -14.42 -19.42 0.63
CA ALA A 191 -13.05 -19.03 0.29
C ALA A 191 -12.42 -18.17 1.39
N GLU A 192 -13.16 -17.20 1.94
CA GLU A 192 -12.70 -16.40 3.08
C GLU A 192 -12.41 -17.28 4.31
N ALA A 193 -13.28 -18.25 4.62
CA ALA A 193 -13.06 -19.18 5.72
C ALA A 193 -11.77 -19.99 5.55
N VAL A 194 -11.45 -20.46 4.33
CA VAL A 194 -10.20 -21.19 4.06
C VAL A 194 -8.98 -20.28 4.17
N VAL A 195 -9.05 -19.03 3.68
CA VAL A 195 -7.96 -18.05 3.83
C VAL A 195 -7.68 -17.77 5.31
N LEU A 196 -8.73 -17.59 6.12
CA LEU A 196 -8.60 -17.37 7.56
C LEU A 196 -8.02 -18.60 8.29
N LEU A 197 -8.45 -19.82 7.93
CA LEU A 197 -7.88 -21.05 8.47
C LEU A 197 -6.39 -21.21 8.10
N LYS A 198 -5.99 -20.79 6.90
CA LYS A 198 -4.57 -20.77 6.48
C LYS A 198 -3.76 -19.77 7.30
N GLN A 199 -4.30 -18.58 7.59
CA GLN A 199 -3.62 -17.57 8.43
C GLN A 199 -3.39 -18.04 9.87
N LEU A 200 -4.24 -18.94 10.38
CA LEU A 200 -4.09 -19.57 11.69
C LEU A 200 -3.10 -20.76 11.71
N ASN A 201 -2.39 -21.04 10.60
CA ASN A 201 -1.51 -22.22 10.42
C ASN A 201 -2.23 -23.56 10.61
N PHE A 202 -3.54 -23.64 10.36
CA PHE A 202 -4.25 -24.93 10.40
C PHE A 202 -3.77 -25.83 9.24
N PRO A 203 -3.54 -27.14 9.45
CA PRO A 203 -3.05 -28.03 8.40
C PRO A 203 -4.08 -28.18 7.27
N VAL A 204 -3.85 -27.41 6.21
CA VAL A 204 -4.67 -27.36 5.00
C VAL A 204 -4.78 -28.74 4.31
N ASN A 205 -3.79 -29.61 4.51
CA ASN A 205 -3.76 -30.96 3.94
C ASN A 205 -4.91 -31.85 4.41
N ASN A 206 -5.32 -31.72 5.69
CA ASN A 206 -6.44 -32.50 6.22
C ASN A 206 -7.78 -31.98 5.67
N LEU A 207 -7.90 -30.65 5.48
CA LEU A 207 -9.06 -30.03 4.83
C LEU A 207 -9.14 -30.39 3.35
N LYS A 208 -8.01 -30.44 2.65
CA LYS A 208 -7.92 -30.84 1.23
C LYS A 208 -8.43 -32.27 1.03
N SER A 209 -7.98 -33.22 1.86
CA SER A 209 -8.40 -34.62 1.78
C SER A 209 -9.88 -34.81 2.11
N ASN A 210 -10.38 -34.17 3.19
CA ASN A 210 -11.79 -34.31 3.58
C ASN A 210 -12.76 -33.63 2.61
N LEU A 211 -12.35 -32.53 1.96
CA LEU A 211 -13.13 -31.92 0.89
C LEU A 211 -13.10 -32.76 -0.40
N LEU A 212 -11.97 -33.40 -0.73
CA LEU A 212 -11.89 -34.33 -1.85
C LEU A 212 -12.75 -35.57 -1.61
N GLU A 213 -12.73 -36.14 -0.42
CA GLU A 213 -13.58 -37.29 -0.05
C GLU A 213 -15.06 -36.94 -0.17
N LYS A 214 -15.48 -35.74 0.24
CA LYS A 214 -16.86 -35.27 0.03
C LYS A 214 -17.21 -34.98 -1.43
N LEU A 215 -16.25 -34.53 -2.24
CA LEU A 215 -16.43 -34.39 -3.68
C LEU A 215 -16.60 -35.77 -4.31
N GLU A 216 -15.75 -36.73 -3.95
CA GLU A 216 -15.85 -38.12 -4.38
C GLU A 216 -17.20 -38.73 -3.96
N ASP A 217 -17.66 -38.51 -2.72
CA ASP A 217 -18.98 -38.95 -2.24
C ASP A 217 -20.15 -38.28 -2.98
N CYS A 218 -20.08 -36.98 -3.27
CA CYS A 218 -21.09 -36.31 -4.10
C CYS A 218 -21.12 -36.91 -5.51
N LEU A 219 -19.94 -37.14 -6.09
CA LEU A 219 -19.76 -37.75 -7.40
C LEU A 219 -20.22 -39.21 -7.44
N LEU A 220 -20.14 -39.94 -6.32
CA LEU A 220 -20.68 -41.29 -6.14
C LEU A 220 -22.20 -41.29 -6.00
N ASN A 221 -22.79 -40.37 -5.23
CA ASN A 221 -24.25 -40.23 -5.10
C ASN A 221 -24.93 -39.78 -6.41
N LEU A 222 -24.19 -39.10 -7.29
CA LEU A 222 -24.62 -38.75 -8.65
C LEU A 222 -24.68 -39.95 -9.61
N GLN A 223 -24.10 -41.09 -9.25
CA GLN A 223 -24.11 -42.33 -10.06
C GLN A 223 -25.38 -43.16 -9.85
N THR A 224 -26.10 -42.96 -8.74
CA THR A 224 -27.23 -43.80 -8.34
C THR A 224 -28.60 -43.24 -8.68
N GLU A 225 -28.73 -41.92 -8.91
CA GLU A 225 -30.01 -41.28 -9.24
C GLU A 225 -29.93 -40.58 -10.63
N PRO A 226 -30.72 -41.01 -11.63
CA PRO A 226 -30.72 -40.42 -12.98
C PRO A 226 -31.44 -39.06 -13.04
N THR A 227 -31.69 -38.42 -11.90
CA THR A 227 -32.58 -37.26 -11.81
C THR A 227 -31.84 -36.01 -11.31
N GLN A 228 -31.52 -35.12 -12.26
CA GLN A 228 -31.46 -33.65 -12.08
C GLN A 228 -30.35 -33.00 -11.22
N ALA A 229 -29.16 -33.59 -11.08
CA ALA A 229 -28.00 -32.74 -10.77
C ALA A 229 -27.38 -32.24 -12.08
N SER A 230 -27.47 -30.92 -12.31
CA SER A 230 -26.95 -30.34 -13.54
C SER A 230 -25.43 -30.44 -13.55
N VAL A 231 -24.83 -30.75 -14.70
CA VAL A 231 -23.37 -30.65 -14.87
C VAL A 231 -22.86 -29.23 -14.59
N GLY A 232 -23.73 -28.23 -14.66
CA GLY A 232 -23.47 -26.88 -14.17
C GLY A 232 -23.14 -26.80 -12.68
N ASP A 233 -23.71 -27.64 -11.81
CA ASP A 233 -23.40 -27.64 -10.37
C ASP A 233 -22.06 -28.34 -10.08
N ILE A 234 -21.73 -29.36 -10.86
CA ILE A 234 -20.40 -30.00 -10.84
C ILE A 234 -19.32 -29.01 -11.30
N SER A 235 -19.58 -28.27 -12.39
CA SER A 235 -18.70 -27.22 -12.92
C SER A 235 -18.48 -26.08 -11.92
N LYS A 236 -19.53 -25.58 -11.26
CA LYS A 236 -19.41 -24.60 -10.16
C LYS A 236 -18.57 -25.12 -9.00
N THR A 237 -18.71 -26.40 -8.67
CA THR A 237 -17.98 -27.03 -7.58
C THR A 237 -16.50 -27.18 -7.90
N PHE A 238 -16.16 -27.62 -9.12
CA PHE A 238 -14.77 -27.64 -9.61
C PHE A 238 -14.15 -26.24 -9.61
N ARG A 239 -14.91 -25.22 -10.05
CA ARG A 239 -14.45 -23.83 -10.06
C ARG A 239 -14.17 -23.30 -8.66
N ALA A 240 -15.07 -23.58 -7.72
CA ALA A 240 -14.88 -23.21 -6.32
C ALA A 240 -13.63 -23.88 -5.74
N TYR A 241 -13.41 -25.16 -6.03
CA TYR A 241 -12.26 -25.90 -5.51
C TYR A 241 -10.94 -25.41 -6.12
N LEU A 242 -10.87 -25.07 -7.41
CA LEU A 242 -9.69 -24.46 -8.03
C LEU A 242 -9.36 -23.07 -7.47
N ILE A 243 -10.37 -22.27 -7.12
CA ILE A 243 -10.18 -20.97 -6.46
C ILE A 243 -9.56 -21.17 -5.06
N ILE A 244 -9.97 -22.22 -4.36
CA ILE A 244 -9.55 -22.50 -2.98
C ILE A 244 -8.19 -23.21 -2.94
N PHE A 245 -7.92 -24.09 -3.92
CA PHE A 245 -6.72 -24.92 -4.01
C PHE A 245 -6.20 -24.93 -5.46
N PRO A 246 -5.27 -24.03 -5.83
CA PRO A 246 -4.67 -24.04 -7.16
C PRO A 246 -3.77 -25.28 -7.38
N ASP A 247 -3.12 -25.79 -6.32
CA ASP A 247 -2.16 -26.91 -6.42
C ASP A 247 -2.80 -28.30 -6.58
N SER A 248 -4.13 -28.39 -6.71
CA SER A 248 -4.88 -29.66 -6.81
C SER A 248 -5.49 -29.93 -8.19
N GLU A 249 -5.18 -29.09 -9.17
CA GLU A 249 -5.66 -29.20 -10.56
C GLU A 249 -5.46 -30.60 -11.14
N SER A 250 -4.29 -31.22 -10.95
CA SER A 250 -3.99 -32.59 -11.41
C SER A 250 -4.97 -33.65 -10.89
N ARG A 251 -5.37 -33.58 -9.62
CA ARG A 251 -6.29 -34.55 -9.01
C ARG A 251 -7.73 -34.31 -9.49
N LEU A 252 -8.10 -33.06 -9.78
CA LEU A 252 -9.40 -32.75 -10.37
C LEU A 252 -9.50 -33.20 -11.81
N ILE A 253 -8.41 -33.13 -12.58
CA ILE A 253 -8.32 -33.69 -13.93
C ILE A 253 -8.54 -35.21 -13.88
N GLU A 254 -7.87 -35.92 -12.95
CA GLU A 254 -8.08 -37.37 -12.75
C GLU A 254 -9.55 -37.71 -12.43
N LEU A 255 -10.18 -36.96 -11.52
CA LEU A 255 -11.59 -37.16 -11.15
C LEU A 255 -12.54 -36.84 -12.31
N ALA A 256 -12.29 -35.77 -13.06
CA ALA A 256 -13.08 -35.43 -14.24
C ALA A 256 -12.99 -36.54 -15.30
N HIS A 257 -11.79 -37.04 -15.61
CA HIS A 257 -11.61 -38.16 -16.54
C HIS A 257 -12.31 -39.43 -16.06
N ALA A 258 -12.24 -39.76 -14.76
CA ALA A 258 -12.92 -40.91 -14.17
C ALA A 258 -14.45 -40.82 -14.31
N LEU A 259 -15.02 -39.63 -14.06
CA LEU A 259 -16.46 -39.38 -14.22
C LEU A 259 -16.94 -39.61 -15.66
N PHE A 260 -16.25 -39.00 -16.62
CA PHE A 260 -16.62 -39.14 -18.02
C PHE A 260 -16.41 -40.57 -18.50
N THR A 261 -15.33 -41.24 -18.11
CA THR A 261 -15.09 -42.66 -18.44
C THR A 261 -16.27 -43.53 -17.99
N ASN A 262 -16.74 -43.35 -16.75
CA ASN A 262 -17.88 -44.13 -16.22
C ASN A 262 -19.20 -43.81 -16.95
N ARG A 263 -19.46 -42.54 -17.27
CA ARG A 263 -20.64 -42.14 -18.06
C ARG A 263 -20.62 -42.74 -19.47
N TYR A 264 -19.46 -42.78 -20.13
CA TYR A 264 -19.31 -43.43 -21.43
C TYR A 264 -19.46 -44.96 -21.35
N GLU A 265 -18.98 -45.60 -20.28
CA GLU A 265 -19.22 -47.03 -20.04
C GLU A 265 -20.70 -47.35 -19.80
N THR A 266 -21.45 -46.45 -19.16
CA THR A 266 -22.91 -46.58 -19.01
C THR A 266 -23.61 -46.57 -20.38
N VAL A 267 -23.21 -45.66 -21.28
CA VAL A 267 -23.70 -45.64 -22.68
C VAL A 267 -23.30 -46.92 -23.42
N ARG A 268 -22.09 -47.43 -23.21
CA ARG A 268 -21.62 -48.71 -23.79
C ARG A 268 -22.39 -49.93 -23.26
N GLY A 269 -22.80 -49.91 -21.99
CA GLY A 269 -23.70 -50.91 -21.42
C GLY A 269 -25.07 -50.88 -22.09
N ALA A 270 -25.61 -49.67 -22.29
CA ALA A 270 -26.89 -49.45 -22.96
C ALA A 270 -26.88 -49.94 -24.43
N LEU A 271 -25.73 -49.86 -25.11
CA LEU A 271 -25.54 -50.40 -26.46
C LEU A 271 -25.81 -51.91 -26.60
N LYS A 272 -25.68 -52.68 -25.51
CA LYS A 272 -25.97 -54.12 -25.51
C LYS A 272 -27.47 -54.42 -25.60
N GLU A 273 -28.33 -53.47 -25.28
CA GLU A 273 -29.80 -53.65 -25.22
C GLU A 273 -30.56 -53.16 -26.48
N ARG A 274 -29.87 -52.96 -27.61
CA ARG A 274 -30.46 -52.58 -28.92
C ARG A 274 -31.20 -51.24 -28.87
N ILE A 275 -30.43 -50.15 -28.75
CA ILE A 275 -30.93 -48.77 -28.72
C ILE A 275 -31.06 -48.21 -30.14
N PRO A 276 -32.12 -47.45 -30.46
CA PRO A 276 -32.25 -46.75 -31.73
C PRO A 276 -31.20 -45.64 -31.88
N SER A 277 -30.75 -45.40 -33.11
CA SER A 277 -29.67 -44.45 -33.41
C SER A 277 -29.97 -43.01 -32.95
N THR A 278 -31.24 -42.64 -32.86
CA THR A 278 -31.70 -41.33 -32.37
C THR A 278 -31.38 -41.11 -30.90
N ASP A 279 -31.55 -42.14 -30.08
CA ASP A 279 -31.40 -42.07 -28.63
C ASP A 279 -29.92 -42.14 -28.25
N LEU A 280 -29.13 -42.90 -29.02
CA LEU A 280 -27.67 -42.90 -28.93
C LEU A 280 -27.07 -41.52 -29.24
N LEU A 281 -27.52 -40.88 -30.32
CA LEU A 281 -27.06 -39.52 -30.65
C LEU A 281 -27.49 -38.48 -29.62
N ALA A 282 -28.67 -38.63 -29.02
CA ALA A 282 -29.14 -37.75 -27.94
C ALA A 282 -28.27 -37.90 -26.67
N MET A 283 -27.96 -39.13 -26.26
CA MET A 283 -27.07 -39.40 -25.12
C MET A 283 -25.65 -38.88 -25.36
N LEU A 284 -25.08 -39.12 -26.54
CA LEU A 284 -23.75 -38.63 -26.89
C LEU A 284 -23.67 -37.10 -26.97
N ARG A 285 -24.74 -36.44 -27.44
CA ARG A 285 -24.83 -34.98 -27.44
C ARG A 285 -24.86 -34.41 -26.02
N GLY A 286 -25.65 -35.00 -25.13
CA GLY A 286 -25.68 -34.61 -23.71
C GLY A 286 -24.30 -34.74 -23.05
N LEU A 287 -23.59 -35.85 -23.31
CA LEU A 287 -22.22 -36.04 -22.79
C LEU A 287 -21.21 -35.05 -23.38
N TRP A 288 -21.39 -34.62 -24.62
CA TRP A 288 -20.56 -33.59 -25.24
C TRP A 288 -20.80 -32.21 -24.62
N GLU A 289 -22.06 -31.82 -24.44
CA GLU A 289 -22.44 -30.56 -23.78
C GLU A 289 -21.90 -30.53 -22.33
N ASP A 290 -22.02 -31.65 -21.62
CA ASP A 290 -21.46 -31.83 -20.28
C ASP A 290 -19.92 -31.72 -20.26
N ALA A 291 -19.24 -32.31 -21.25
CA ALA A 291 -17.78 -32.23 -21.38
C ALA A 291 -17.30 -30.80 -21.62
N THR A 292 -18.00 -30.05 -22.48
CA THR A 292 -17.67 -28.64 -22.74
C THR A 292 -17.89 -27.75 -21.52
N ALA A 293 -18.94 -27.99 -20.73
CA ALA A 293 -19.23 -27.20 -19.53
C ALA A 293 -18.22 -27.42 -18.39
N ILE A 294 -17.55 -28.58 -18.35
CA ILE A 294 -16.47 -28.85 -17.39
C ILE A 294 -15.11 -28.37 -17.93
N ASP A 295 -14.87 -28.44 -19.25
CA ASP A 295 -13.64 -27.92 -19.89
C ASP A 295 -13.50 -26.40 -19.80
N GLU A 296 -14.60 -25.65 -19.73
CA GLU A 296 -14.59 -24.21 -19.40
C GLU A 296 -13.97 -23.90 -18.03
N VAL A 297 -13.99 -24.87 -17.10
CA VAL A 297 -13.46 -24.72 -15.75
C VAL A 297 -12.07 -25.36 -15.61
N ILE A 298 -11.80 -26.44 -16.37
CA ILE A 298 -10.54 -27.18 -16.35
C ILE A 298 -10.04 -27.36 -17.79
N SER A 299 -9.56 -26.29 -18.42
CA SER A 299 -9.14 -26.33 -19.83
C SER A 299 -7.92 -27.21 -20.09
N GLU A 300 -7.13 -27.51 -19.05
CA GLU A 300 -5.99 -28.43 -19.14
C GLU A 300 -6.41 -29.91 -19.15
N ALA A 301 -7.67 -30.22 -18.80
CA ALA A 301 -8.18 -31.59 -18.81
C ALA A 301 -8.42 -32.13 -20.23
N ALA A 302 -8.50 -31.28 -21.25
CA ALA A 302 -8.76 -31.65 -22.65
C ALA A 302 -9.94 -32.63 -22.79
N LEU A 303 -10.98 -32.45 -21.97
CA LEU A 303 -12.17 -33.31 -21.93
C LEU A 303 -12.89 -33.43 -23.29
N PRO A 304 -12.94 -32.38 -24.14
CA PRO A 304 -13.50 -32.46 -25.49
C PRO A 304 -12.70 -33.37 -26.44
N ALA A 305 -11.38 -33.49 -26.25
CA ALA A 305 -10.55 -34.39 -27.05
C ALA A 305 -10.82 -35.86 -26.64
N PHE A 306 -10.87 -36.11 -25.33
CA PHE A 306 -11.20 -37.42 -24.77
C PHE A 306 -12.63 -37.87 -25.14
N SER A 307 -13.61 -36.98 -25.07
CA SER A 307 -15.00 -37.27 -25.45
C SER A 307 -15.14 -37.58 -26.94
N LEU A 308 -14.40 -36.88 -27.81
CA LEU A 308 -14.42 -37.09 -29.26
C LEU A 308 -13.89 -38.49 -29.63
N GLU A 309 -12.77 -38.88 -29.04
CA GLU A 309 -12.15 -40.20 -29.28
C GLU A 309 -13.04 -41.33 -28.76
N THR A 310 -13.54 -41.19 -27.53
CA THR A 310 -14.44 -42.19 -26.92
C THR A 310 -15.76 -42.32 -27.68
N THR A 311 -16.32 -41.21 -28.16
CA THR A 311 -17.53 -41.19 -28.98
C THR A 311 -17.31 -41.87 -30.33
N ARG A 312 -16.15 -41.64 -30.97
CA ARG A 312 -15.78 -42.31 -32.23
C ARG A 312 -15.74 -43.83 -32.05
N ASP A 313 -15.16 -44.29 -30.95
CA ASP A 313 -15.08 -45.72 -30.66
C ASP A 313 -16.44 -46.34 -30.34
N ILE A 314 -17.30 -45.62 -29.61
CA ILE A 314 -18.68 -46.04 -29.35
C ILE A 314 -19.48 -46.15 -30.66
N ILE A 315 -19.34 -45.19 -31.58
CA ILE A 315 -19.99 -45.24 -32.90
C ILE A 315 -19.49 -46.43 -33.72
N LYS A 316 -18.18 -46.69 -33.72
CA LYS A 316 -17.61 -47.88 -34.39
C LYS A 316 -18.18 -49.18 -33.81
N GLN A 317 -18.28 -49.28 -32.49
CA GLN A 317 -18.87 -50.43 -31.81
C GLN A 317 -20.36 -50.58 -32.12
N HIS A 318 -21.12 -49.47 -32.18
CA HIS A 318 -22.54 -49.47 -32.57
C HIS A 318 -22.73 -50.00 -33.99
N ILE A 319 -21.92 -49.52 -34.93
CA ILE A 319 -21.96 -49.96 -36.32
C ILE A 319 -21.63 -51.45 -36.40
N ALA A 320 -20.56 -51.90 -35.73
CA ALA A 320 -20.16 -53.31 -35.73
C ALA A 320 -21.25 -54.22 -35.12
N THR A 321 -21.88 -53.83 -34.01
CA THR A 321 -22.98 -54.59 -33.40
C THR A 321 -24.23 -54.58 -34.27
N ALA A 322 -24.61 -53.45 -34.86
CA ALA A 322 -25.73 -53.37 -35.80
C ALA A 322 -25.51 -54.27 -37.04
N PHE A 323 -24.30 -54.29 -37.61
CA PHE A 323 -23.95 -55.19 -38.71
C PHE A 323 -23.97 -56.66 -38.30
N LEU A 324 -23.48 -57.00 -37.11
CA LEU A 324 -23.50 -58.37 -36.60
C LEU A 324 -24.94 -58.86 -36.36
N HIS A 325 -25.81 -57.97 -35.87
CA HIS A 325 -27.25 -58.26 -35.75
C HIS A 325 -27.93 -58.43 -37.11
N LEU A 326 -27.64 -57.57 -38.10
CA LEU A 326 -28.13 -57.74 -39.47
C LEU A 326 -27.63 -59.04 -40.12
N GLN A 327 -26.37 -59.40 -39.90
CA GLN A 327 -25.79 -60.65 -40.40
C GLN A 327 -26.46 -61.88 -39.78
N ASN A 328 -26.78 -61.83 -38.49
CA ASN A 328 -27.55 -62.88 -37.79
C ASN A 328 -29.01 -62.96 -38.27
N GLU A 329 -29.66 -61.82 -38.58
CA GLU A 329 -31.02 -61.80 -39.17
C GLU A 329 -31.05 -62.35 -40.61
N ILE A 330 -30.02 -62.08 -41.43
CA ILE A 330 -29.92 -62.57 -42.82
C ILE A 330 -29.56 -64.07 -42.89
N SER A 331 -28.69 -64.54 -42.00
CA SER A 331 -28.30 -65.96 -41.91
C SER A 331 -29.41 -66.86 -41.37
N GLY A 332 -30.41 -66.30 -40.68
CA GLY A 332 -31.63 -67.00 -40.28
C GLY A 332 -32.68 -67.17 -41.39
N CYS A 333 -32.54 -66.50 -42.54
CA CYS A 333 -33.63 -66.38 -43.53
C CYS A 333 -33.32 -66.83 -44.98
N SER A 334 -32.14 -67.40 -45.31
CA SER A 334 -31.87 -67.84 -46.70
C SER A 334 -31.02 -69.13 -46.84
N PRO A 335 -31.26 -69.95 -47.89
CA PRO A 335 -30.54 -71.20 -48.14
C PRO A 335 -29.07 -70.98 -48.57
N PRO A 336 -28.20 -72.00 -48.41
CA PRO A 336 -26.74 -71.84 -48.23
C PRO A 336 -25.94 -71.33 -49.45
N THR A 337 -26.56 -71.02 -50.58
CA THR A 337 -25.87 -70.63 -51.82
C THR A 337 -25.72 -69.12 -52.03
N GLN A 338 -26.44 -68.25 -51.29
CA GLN A 338 -26.22 -66.79 -51.35
C GLN A 338 -25.27 -66.24 -50.28
N LEU A 339 -24.99 -67.03 -49.22
CA LEU A 339 -24.09 -66.65 -48.12
C LEU A 339 -22.63 -66.45 -48.56
N ALA A 340 -22.18 -67.16 -49.59
CA ALA A 340 -20.80 -67.04 -50.09
C ALA A 340 -20.53 -65.68 -50.77
N PHE A 341 -21.53 -65.09 -51.44
CA PHE A 341 -21.37 -63.80 -52.13
C PHE A 341 -21.42 -62.61 -51.16
N ILE A 342 -22.26 -62.67 -50.13
CA ILE A 342 -22.39 -61.58 -49.15
C ILE A 342 -21.19 -61.58 -48.19
N CYS A 343 -20.66 -62.75 -47.81
CA CYS A 343 -19.50 -62.83 -46.92
C CYS A 343 -18.21 -62.27 -47.58
N SER A 344 -18.06 -62.42 -48.90
CA SER A 344 -16.96 -61.82 -49.67
C SER A 344 -17.08 -60.29 -49.77
N PHE A 345 -18.30 -59.75 -49.83
CA PHE A 345 -18.53 -58.31 -49.94
C PHE A 345 -18.32 -57.59 -48.59
N CYS A 346 -18.68 -58.25 -47.48
CA CYS A 346 -18.47 -57.70 -46.14
C CYS A 346 -17.00 -57.71 -45.68
N THR A 347 -16.17 -58.61 -46.22
CA THR A 347 -14.73 -58.66 -45.90
C THR A 347 -13.92 -57.62 -46.67
N GLU A 348 -14.37 -57.18 -47.85
CA GLU A 348 -13.72 -56.07 -48.58
C GLU A 348 -14.08 -54.67 -48.05
N LEU A 349 -15.19 -54.50 -47.33
CA LEU A 349 -15.56 -53.22 -46.72
C LEU A 349 -14.91 -52.97 -45.34
N ILE A 350 -14.27 -53.98 -44.75
CA ILE A 350 -13.63 -53.91 -43.44
C ILE A 350 -12.12 -54.11 -43.63
N VAL A 351 -11.40 -53.05 -44.02
CA VAL A 351 -9.97 -52.70 -43.77
C VAL A 351 -9.44 -51.77 -44.88
N PRO A 352 -8.77 -50.64 -44.57
CA PRO A 352 -9.07 -49.59 -43.60
C PRO A 352 -9.28 -48.22 -44.30
N LEU A 353 -10.09 -47.32 -43.72
CA LEU A 353 -9.93 -45.88 -43.96
C LEU A 353 -8.86 -45.40 -42.98
N ASP A 354 -7.63 -45.28 -43.48
CA ASP A 354 -6.59 -44.40 -42.91
C ASP A 354 -7.05 -42.93 -42.96
#